data_AF-A0A838TP53-F1
#
_entry.id   AF-A0A838TP53-F1
#
_cell.length_a   1.000
_cell.length_b   1.000
_cell.length_c   1.000
_cell.angle_alpha   90.00
_cell.angle_beta   90.00
_cell.angle_gamma   90.00
#
_symmetry.space_group_name_H-M   'P 1'
#
loop_
_entity.id
_entity.type
_entity.pdbx_description
1 polymer ?
#
loop_
_entity_poly.entity_id
_entity_poly.type
_entity_poly.pdbx_seq_one_letter_code
_entity_poly.pdbx_strand_id
1 'polypeptide(L)'
;MVAEEFNRTRTTVTNAGTDTTGAAGAALGNGGGWGAYGNGVNCTFSTLADTVNGITRIAASTAGRGCMTMIDDSLNNAKLMYNVANLPVIVMKIRPSQADANSAVYAGLGDSTDGVVAAPTNFIGLSNDNAGTLGNTWVGITRNASTSTTVVCTGQTISTTQFALLMIEVRSSTNVKFFVDNNVSDGVNFTECGSGSTTNIHSSNLAPQIHWQERTGGAASNLDLDYFRTWQDDAAVVDGLSSDQVEPLAFTESAVGVEEAYDTGELMKELFVQDEVGEQTGMQTPDDALLAGLEPLSHKLAALEDKVASMEAKLTQTNEARNDAEVALIVPTETASNSAVVSESSTMDNLSVAGLATVSANLRVQGNGLIEGILNVVDTLTVSNFIVNKLANFFGDVIFHSDVFYRGTAYFNSDTAGYVTVAKGSDKAEVKFSKPYKSEPIINASAVTTKLDDEAFTKLSEEGTCDKDASKAVCEQKTSQEAIAAAMPYVIAARSIDGFSIVLSQPATQDLTFSWSALAVIGAEELVVKGGDK
;
A
#
# COMPACT_ATOMS: atom_id res chain seq x y z
N MET A 1 -4.19 6.63 -2.33
CA MET A 1 -2.75 6.49 -2.65
C MET A 1 -2.65 6.12 -4.13
N VAL A 2 -2.25 7.07 -4.98
CA VAL A 2 -2.25 6.98 -6.47
C VAL A 2 -0.84 6.62 -7.01
N ALA A 3 0.01 6.01 -6.18
CA ALA A 3 1.46 6.09 -6.37
C ALA A 3 2.05 5.16 -7.46
N GLU A 4 1.31 4.17 -7.98
CA GLU A 4 1.87 3.17 -8.92
C GLU A 4 0.82 2.65 -9.94
N GLU A 5 0.32 3.49 -10.85
CA GLU A 5 -0.94 3.14 -11.55
C GLU A 5 -0.87 2.60 -12.98
N PHE A 6 0.25 2.72 -13.70
CA PHE A 6 0.29 2.37 -15.14
C PHE A 6 0.79 0.96 -15.50
N ASN A 7 1.26 0.17 -14.53
CA ASN A 7 1.79 -1.18 -14.83
C ASN A 7 0.76 -2.17 -15.40
N ARG A 8 -0.55 -1.87 -15.37
CA ARG A 8 -1.62 -2.67 -16.00
C ARG A 8 -2.83 -1.78 -16.34
N THR A 9 -2.92 -1.23 -17.55
CA THR A 9 -4.16 -0.59 -18.02
C THR A 9 -5.10 -1.68 -18.58
N ARG A 10 -6.38 -1.65 -18.20
CA ARG A 10 -7.35 -2.72 -18.53
C ARG A 10 -8.14 -2.50 -19.84
N THR A 11 -8.07 -1.33 -20.46
CA THR A 11 -9.00 -0.97 -21.54
C THR A 11 -8.42 0.06 -22.51
N THR A 12 -8.60 -0.21 -23.80
CA THR A 12 -8.39 0.76 -24.88
C THR A 12 -9.67 1.60 -25.05
N VAL A 13 -9.55 2.92 -24.98
CA VAL A 13 -10.61 3.88 -25.25
C VAL A 13 -10.39 4.46 -26.64
N THR A 14 -11.24 4.05 -27.59
CA THR A 14 -11.26 4.64 -28.94
C THR A 14 -12.38 5.69 -29.00
N ASN A 15 -12.09 6.83 -29.62
CA ASN A 15 -13.05 7.93 -29.74
C ASN A 15 -13.59 8.42 -28.39
N ALA A 16 -12.70 8.79 -27.47
CA ALA A 16 -13.10 9.70 -26.41
C ALA A 16 -13.65 10.94 -27.12
N GLY A 17 -14.98 11.12 -27.10
CA GLY A 17 -15.63 12.27 -27.72
C GLY A 17 -15.23 13.55 -26.99
N THR A 18 -15.93 14.66 -27.28
CA THR A 18 -15.96 15.80 -26.34
C THR A 18 -16.60 15.35 -25.04
N ASP A 19 -15.84 14.65 -24.18
CA ASP A 19 -16.26 14.34 -22.83
C ASP A 19 -15.97 15.58 -21.98
N THR A 20 -16.96 16.46 -21.93
CA THR A 20 -16.91 17.69 -21.14
C THR A 20 -17.33 17.48 -19.70
N THR A 21 -17.70 16.26 -19.30
CA THR A 21 -18.31 15.95 -17.99
C THR A 21 -17.59 14.86 -17.21
N GLY A 22 -16.51 14.27 -17.74
CA GLY A 22 -15.71 13.26 -17.04
C GLY A 22 -16.52 12.02 -16.66
N ALA A 23 -17.56 11.69 -17.41
CA ALA A 23 -18.52 10.68 -16.99
C ALA A 23 -19.11 9.93 -18.18
N ALA A 24 -18.48 8.81 -18.55
CA ALA A 24 -19.16 7.54 -18.83
C ALA A 24 -18.15 6.42 -19.17
N GLY A 25 -17.57 5.78 -18.16
CA GLY A 25 -17.07 4.40 -18.28
C GLY A 25 -15.78 4.18 -19.07
N ALA A 26 -15.11 5.23 -19.55
CA ALA A 26 -13.84 5.17 -20.27
C ALA A 26 -12.62 5.35 -19.34
N ALA A 27 -12.69 4.75 -18.15
CA ALA A 27 -11.66 4.90 -17.14
C ALA A 27 -10.38 4.14 -17.53
N LEU A 28 -9.25 4.83 -17.42
CA LEU A 28 -7.89 4.32 -17.64
C LEU A 28 -7.21 4.00 -16.29
N GLY A 29 -6.20 3.14 -16.32
CA GLY A 29 -5.45 2.69 -15.14
C GLY A 29 -6.06 1.50 -14.41
N ASN A 30 -5.32 0.94 -13.44
CA ASN A 30 -5.70 -0.26 -12.69
C ASN A 30 -7.00 -0.11 -11.87
N GLY A 31 -7.30 1.11 -11.42
CA GLY A 31 -8.51 1.44 -10.64
C GLY A 31 -9.56 2.23 -11.40
N GLY A 32 -9.34 2.52 -12.68
CA GLY A 32 -10.18 3.49 -13.40
C GLY A 32 -10.07 4.91 -12.82
N GLY A 33 -8.95 5.25 -12.19
CA GLY A 33 -8.74 6.57 -11.59
C GLY A 33 -8.39 7.67 -12.60
N TRP A 34 -8.04 7.31 -13.84
CA TRP A 34 -7.66 8.25 -14.89
C TRP A 34 -8.77 8.40 -15.93
N GLY A 35 -9.18 9.64 -16.21
CA GLY A 35 -10.10 9.97 -17.29
C GLY A 35 -9.37 10.25 -18.60
N ALA A 36 -10.06 10.04 -19.71
CA ALA A 36 -9.58 10.32 -21.07
C ALA A 36 -10.44 11.42 -21.70
N TYR A 37 -9.81 12.53 -22.06
CA TYR A 37 -10.48 13.75 -22.51
C TYR A 37 -9.95 14.20 -23.87
N GLY A 38 -10.81 14.80 -24.70
CA GLY A 38 -10.48 15.11 -26.07
C GLY A 38 -11.27 16.28 -26.61
N ASN A 39 -10.57 17.19 -27.31
CA ASN A 39 -11.22 18.25 -28.08
C ASN A 39 -11.78 17.70 -29.40
N GLY A 40 -12.97 17.10 -29.34
CA GLY A 40 -13.63 16.49 -30.49
C GLY A 40 -13.46 14.98 -30.59
N VAL A 41 -14.23 14.35 -31.48
CA VAL A 41 -13.95 12.98 -31.94
C VAL A 41 -12.61 13.00 -32.66
N ASN A 42 -11.63 12.16 -32.24
CA ASN A 42 -10.32 11.84 -32.88
C ASN A 42 -9.15 11.64 -31.88
N CYS A 43 -9.42 11.63 -30.57
CA CYS A 43 -8.46 11.17 -29.58
C CYS A 43 -8.62 9.67 -29.32
N THR A 44 -7.51 8.94 -29.33
CA THR A 44 -7.48 7.52 -28.97
C THR A 44 -6.51 7.29 -27.82
N PHE A 45 -6.94 6.53 -26.83
CA PHE A 45 -6.14 6.15 -25.67
C PHE A 45 -6.05 4.62 -25.65
N SER A 46 -4.87 4.07 -25.82
CA SER A 46 -4.71 2.62 -26.03
C SER A 46 -3.55 2.08 -25.22
N THR A 47 -3.63 0.80 -24.87
CA THR A 47 -2.46 0.07 -24.39
C THR A 47 -1.72 -0.52 -25.57
N LEU A 48 -0.40 -0.34 -25.63
CA LEU A 48 0.42 -1.10 -26.56
C LEU A 48 0.61 -2.51 -25.97
N ALA A 49 0.01 -3.50 -26.63
CA ALA A 49 0.04 -4.90 -26.20
C ALA A 49 1.49 -5.46 -26.17
N ASP A 50 1.71 -6.48 -25.31
CA ASP A 50 2.91 -7.33 -25.29
C ASP A 50 4.25 -6.70 -24.85
N THR A 51 4.23 -5.66 -24.02
CA THR A 51 5.44 -5.20 -23.31
C THR A 51 5.32 -5.38 -21.79
N VAL A 52 6.35 -5.99 -21.18
CA VAL A 52 6.56 -5.92 -19.73
C VAL A 52 6.61 -4.44 -19.35
N ASN A 53 5.78 -4.02 -18.38
CA ASN A 53 5.59 -2.64 -17.86
C ASN A 53 4.50 -1.75 -18.50
N GLY A 54 3.73 -2.21 -19.49
CA GLY A 54 2.45 -1.59 -19.88
C GLY A 54 2.50 -0.11 -20.31
N ILE A 55 2.69 0.17 -21.61
CA ILE A 55 2.69 1.54 -22.13
C ILE A 55 1.28 1.99 -22.50
N THR A 56 0.88 3.17 -22.03
CA THR A 56 -0.33 3.87 -22.47
C THR A 56 0.01 4.85 -23.60
N ARG A 57 -0.69 4.75 -24.72
CA ARG A 57 -0.56 5.64 -25.87
C ARG A 57 -1.73 6.60 -25.95
N ILE A 58 -1.44 7.90 -26.00
CA ILE A 58 -2.37 8.98 -26.32
C ILE A 58 -2.14 9.35 -27.78
N ALA A 59 -3.17 9.27 -28.61
CA ALA A 59 -3.08 9.49 -30.05
C ALA A 59 -4.02 10.61 -30.50
N ALA A 60 -3.48 11.61 -31.18
CA ALA A 60 -4.24 12.64 -31.89
C ALA A 60 -4.26 12.27 -33.38
N SER A 61 -5.42 11.88 -33.93
CA SER A 61 -5.47 11.29 -35.27
C SER A 61 -5.39 12.30 -36.42
N THR A 62 -5.50 13.60 -36.16
CA THR A 62 -5.43 14.68 -37.16
C THR A 62 -4.94 16.00 -36.57
N ALA A 63 -4.59 16.97 -37.43
CA ALA A 63 -4.32 18.36 -37.03
C ALA A 63 -5.49 19.00 -36.24
N GLY A 64 -5.15 19.96 -35.37
CA GLY A 64 -6.12 20.70 -34.57
C GLY A 64 -6.83 19.84 -33.53
N ARG A 65 -6.11 18.92 -32.88
CA ARG A 65 -6.66 18.01 -31.85
C ARG A 65 -5.84 18.09 -30.58
N GLY A 66 -6.52 18.17 -29.45
CA GLY A 66 -5.91 18.13 -28.12
C GLY A 66 -6.47 16.94 -27.37
N CYS A 67 -5.60 16.04 -26.94
CA CYS A 67 -5.95 14.87 -26.16
C CYS A 67 -5.32 15.01 -24.78
N MET A 68 -6.07 14.69 -23.73
CA MET A 68 -5.61 14.80 -22.35
C MET A 68 -5.98 13.53 -21.58
N THR A 69 -5.08 13.08 -20.72
CA THR A 69 -5.41 12.17 -19.62
C THR A 69 -5.13 12.87 -18.30
N MET A 70 -6.01 12.67 -17.32
CA MET A 70 -5.88 13.25 -15.98
C MET A 70 -6.57 12.36 -14.95
N ILE A 71 -6.29 12.55 -13.67
CA ILE A 71 -7.08 11.92 -12.61
C ILE A 71 -8.53 12.40 -12.73
N ASP A 72 -9.47 11.46 -12.81
CA ASP A 72 -10.88 11.75 -13.05
C ASP A 72 -11.46 12.59 -11.90
N ASP A 73 -11.82 13.83 -12.22
CA ASP A 73 -12.33 14.83 -11.29
C ASP A 73 -13.73 14.46 -10.74
N SER A 74 -14.48 13.61 -11.44
CA SER A 74 -15.79 13.12 -11.00
C SER A 74 -15.69 12.05 -9.91
N LEU A 75 -14.59 11.28 -9.91
CA LEU A 75 -14.35 10.16 -9.00
C LEU A 75 -13.45 10.52 -7.83
N ASN A 76 -12.45 11.38 -8.07
CA ASN A 76 -11.47 11.78 -7.08
C ASN A 76 -11.21 13.28 -7.21
N ASN A 77 -11.71 14.08 -6.26
CA ASN A 77 -11.34 15.49 -6.13
C ASN A 77 -9.88 15.62 -5.63
N ALA A 78 -8.94 15.18 -6.47
CA ALA A 78 -7.52 15.12 -6.17
C ALA A 78 -6.85 16.50 -6.23
N LYS A 79 -7.59 17.51 -6.71
CA LYS A 79 -7.16 18.89 -6.86
C LYS A 79 -6.60 19.51 -5.59
N LEU A 80 -7.18 19.17 -4.44
CA LEU A 80 -6.72 19.68 -3.15
C LEU A 80 -5.37 19.09 -2.73
N MET A 81 -5.07 17.86 -3.14
CA MET A 81 -3.82 17.16 -2.78
C MET A 81 -2.62 17.71 -3.53
N TYR A 82 -2.81 18.18 -4.77
CA TYR A 82 -1.70 18.66 -5.61
C TYR A 82 -1.59 20.18 -5.68
N ASN A 83 -2.23 20.89 -4.76
CA ASN A 83 -1.93 22.29 -4.52
C ASN A 83 -0.44 22.44 -4.17
N VAL A 84 0.19 23.52 -4.64
CA VAL A 84 1.62 23.80 -4.38
C VAL A 84 1.96 23.91 -2.89
N ALA A 85 0.96 24.16 -2.04
CA ALA A 85 1.11 24.17 -0.58
C ALA A 85 1.52 22.80 -0.02
N ASN A 86 1.16 21.71 -0.71
CA ASN A 86 1.46 20.34 -0.29
C ASN A 86 2.72 19.79 -0.96
N LEU A 87 3.53 20.66 -1.55
CA LEU A 87 4.85 20.36 -2.11
C LEU A 87 4.89 19.08 -2.98
N PRO A 88 4.03 18.98 -4.02
CA PRO A 88 3.98 17.77 -4.82
C PRO A 88 5.29 17.53 -5.59
N VAL A 89 5.73 16.28 -5.59
CA VAL A 89 6.81 15.79 -6.45
C VAL A 89 6.22 14.83 -7.47
N ILE A 90 6.67 14.96 -8.72
CA ILE A 90 6.15 14.19 -9.85
C ILE A 90 7.33 13.59 -10.60
N VAL A 91 7.23 12.31 -10.92
CA VAL A 91 8.16 11.62 -11.80
C VAL A 91 7.36 10.86 -12.85
N MET A 92 7.73 11.04 -14.12
CA MET A 92 7.01 10.44 -15.24
C MET A 92 7.97 10.08 -16.36
N LYS A 93 7.59 9.09 -17.16
CA LYS A 93 8.40 8.59 -18.26
C LYS A 93 7.59 8.56 -19.54
N ILE A 94 7.98 9.40 -20.50
CA ILE A 94 7.20 9.66 -21.71
C ILE A 94 8.06 9.65 -22.97
N ARG A 95 7.43 9.34 -24.10
CA ARG A 95 8.04 9.37 -25.43
C ARG A 95 7.05 9.96 -26.45
N PRO A 96 7.22 11.23 -26.84
CA PRO A 96 6.53 11.79 -27.99
C PRO A 96 6.93 11.05 -29.27
N SER A 97 6.02 10.89 -30.22
CA SER A 97 6.37 10.39 -31.57
C SER A 97 6.85 11.50 -32.51
N GLN A 98 6.60 12.77 -32.15
CA GLN A 98 6.99 13.96 -32.90
C GLN A 98 7.41 15.07 -31.92
N ALA A 99 8.27 15.98 -32.39
CA ALA A 99 8.73 17.16 -31.66
C ALA A 99 9.07 18.26 -32.67
N ASP A 100 8.04 18.96 -33.13
CA ASP A 100 8.13 19.95 -34.20
C ASP A 100 7.32 21.22 -33.88
N ALA A 101 7.07 22.05 -34.89
CA ALA A 101 6.36 23.33 -34.72
C ALA A 101 4.85 23.17 -34.45
N ASN A 102 4.30 21.95 -34.55
CA ASN A 102 2.86 21.68 -34.48
C ASN A 102 2.48 20.69 -33.37
N SER A 103 3.39 19.81 -32.97
CA SER A 103 3.18 18.77 -31.96
C SER A 103 3.58 19.28 -30.58
N ALA A 104 2.64 19.37 -29.64
CA ALA A 104 2.90 19.84 -28.29
C ALA A 104 2.64 18.77 -27.22
N VAL A 105 3.55 18.69 -26.26
CA VAL A 105 3.38 17.90 -25.03
C VAL A 105 3.29 18.82 -23.83
N TYR A 106 2.37 18.55 -22.90
CA TYR A 106 2.36 19.17 -21.57
C TYR A 106 2.16 18.07 -20.54
N ALA A 107 3.15 17.82 -19.70
CA ALA A 107 3.07 16.78 -18.68
C ALA A 107 3.43 17.37 -17.32
N GLY A 108 2.52 17.26 -16.34
CA GLY A 108 2.69 17.83 -15.01
C GLY A 108 1.37 18.05 -14.29
N LEU A 109 1.20 19.23 -13.70
CA LEU A 109 -0.01 19.67 -13.00
C LEU A 109 -0.71 20.77 -13.80
N GLY A 110 -2.03 20.68 -13.93
CA GLY A 110 -2.85 21.72 -14.55
C GLY A 110 -4.27 21.71 -14.03
N ASP A 111 -5.08 22.64 -14.50
CA ASP A 111 -6.49 22.80 -14.13
C ASP A 111 -7.44 22.62 -15.32
N SER A 112 -6.93 22.14 -16.46
CA SER A 112 -7.75 21.95 -17.66
C SER A 112 -8.81 20.88 -17.41
N THR A 113 -10.02 21.10 -17.90
CA THR A 113 -11.12 20.12 -17.76
C THR A 113 -11.30 19.25 -19.00
N ASP A 114 -10.61 19.57 -20.10
CA ASP A 114 -10.71 18.87 -21.37
C ASP A 114 -9.36 18.93 -22.11
N GLY A 115 -9.20 18.10 -23.14
CA GLY A 115 -8.14 18.25 -24.12
C GLY A 115 -8.24 19.61 -24.81
N VAL A 116 -7.10 20.30 -24.95
CA VAL A 116 -7.04 21.63 -25.58
C VAL A 116 -5.97 21.66 -26.68
N VAL A 117 -6.18 22.48 -27.69
CA VAL A 117 -5.21 22.73 -28.80
C VAL A 117 -4.34 23.97 -28.57
N ALA A 118 -4.57 24.64 -27.44
CA ALA A 118 -3.75 25.73 -26.95
C ALA A 118 -2.98 25.26 -25.72
N ALA A 119 -1.92 25.97 -25.38
CA ALA A 119 -1.22 25.74 -24.14
C ALA A 119 -2.18 25.89 -22.94
N PRO A 120 -2.14 24.99 -21.92
CA PRO A 120 -3.03 25.06 -20.76
C PRO A 120 -2.97 26.42 -20.06
N THR A 121 -4.08 26.85 -19.45
CA THR A 121 -4.22 28.16 -18.79
C THR A 121 -3.46 28.23 -17.47
N ASN A 122 -3.63 27.26 -16.57
CA ASN A 122 -2.78 27.13 -15.38
C ASN A 122 -2.00 25.82 -15.48
N PHE A 123 -0.68 25.90 -15.30
CA PHE A 123 0.18 24.74 -15.53
C PHE A 123 1.50 24.83 -14.76
N ILE A 124 1.93 23.69 -14.22
CA ILE A 124 3.28 23.48 -13.68
C ILE A 124 3.77 22.16 -14.24
N GLY A 125 4.77 22.20 -15.12
CA GLY A 125 5.31 20.95 -15.65
C GLY A 125 6.32 21.11 -16.76
N LEU A 126 6.52 20.03 -17.51
CA LEU A 126 7.47 19.95 -18.61
C LEU A 126 6.72 19.92 -19.94
N SER A 127 7.31 20.57 -20.94
CA SER A 127 6.73 20.74 -22.27
C SER A 127 7.83 20.96 -23.32
N ASN A 128 7.43 21.04 -24.58
CA ASN A 128 8.23 21.55 -25.69
C ASN A 128 7.78 22.94 -26.18
N ASP A 129 6.86 23.59 -25.45
CA ASP A 129 6.39 24.95 -25.74
C ASP A 129 7.24 26.00 -25.00
N ASN A 130 8.17 26.63 -25.71
CA ASN A 130 8.92 27.76 -25.19
C ASN A 130 8.17 29.08 -25.44
N ALA A 131 7.34 29.47 -24.48
CA ALA A 131 6.63 30.75 -24.47
C ALA A 131 5.74 31.00 -25.71
N GLY A 132 4.99 29.98 -26.12
CA GLY A 132 4.11 29.96 -27.28
C GLY A 132 4.74 29.34 -28.53
N THR A 133 6.07 29.14 -28.54
CA THR A 133 6.81 28.58 -29.68
C THR A 133 7.16 27.12 -29.42
N LEU A 134 6.55 26.21 -30.18
CA LEU A 134 6.88 24.78 -30.12
C LEU A 134 8.25 24.51 -30.74
N GLY A 135 9.00 23.61 -30.11
CA GLY A 135 10.31 23.19 -30.57
C GLY A 135 10.64 21.75 -30.19
N ASN A 136 11.93 21.43 -30.24
CA ASN A 136 12.48 20.10 -29.99
C ASN A 136 13.30 20.01 -28.69
N THR A 137 13.21 21.01 -27.82
CA THR A 137 13.93 21.03 -26.54
C THR A 137 12.93 20.99 -25.40
N TRP A 138 13.22 20.19 -24.37
CA TRP A 138 12.43 20.22 -23.14
C TRP A 138 12.54 21.57 -22.44
N VAL A 139 11.41 22.07 -21.94
CA VAL A 139 11.34 23.27 -21.11
C VAL A 139 10.45 23.01 -19.90
N GLY A 140 10.87 23.51 -18.74
CA GLY A 140 10.02 23.63 -17.57
C GLY A 140 9.11 24.84 -17.70
N ILE A 141 7.85 24.73 -17.34
CA ILE A 141 6.84 25.78 -17.44
C ILE A 141 6.16 25.96 -16.10
N THR A 142 6.05 27.21 -15.66
CA THR A 142 5.05 27.64 -14.67
C THR A 142 4.16 28.70 -15.30
N ARG A 143 2.86 28.49 -15.24
CA ARG A 143 1.87 29.36 -15.84
C ARG A 143 0.72 29.63 -14.89
N ASN A 144 0.38 30.91 -14.80
CA ASN A 144 -0.80 31.39 -14.09
C ASN A 144 -1.59 32.29 -15.04
N ALA A 145 -2.75 31.81 -15.47
CA ALA A 145 -3.58 32.39 -16.52
C ALA A 145 -2.81 32.61 -17.84
N SER A 146 -2.70 33.86 -18.30
CA SER A 146 -2.05 34.17 -19.58
C SER A 146 -0.53 34.33 -19.48
N THR A 147 0.03 34.41 -18.27
CA THR A 147 1.46 34.70 -18.05
C THR A 147 2.22 33.42 -17.76
N SER A 148 3.30 33.19 -18.51
CA SER A 148 4.14 31.99 -18.42
C SER A 148 5.58 32.36 -18.13
N THR A 149 6.24 31.56 -17.30
CA THR A 149 7.69 31.49 -17.17
C THR A 149 8.15 30.17 -17.75
N THR A 150 9.12 30.21 -18.67
CA THR A 150 9.74 29.01 -19.23
C THR A 150 11.20 28.93 -18.81
N VAL A 151 11.67 27.72 -18.53
CA VAL A 151 13.04 27.42 -18.12
C VAL A 151 13.58 26.35 -19.05
N VAL A 152 14.57 26.71 -19.87
CA VAL A 152 15.11 25.81 -20.89
C VAL A 152 15.97 24.73 -20.24
N CYS A 153 15.72 23.47 -20.60
CA CYS A 153 16.55 22.33 -20.22
C CYS A 153 17.72 22.20 -21.21
N THR A 154 18.79 22.98 -21.01
CA THR A 154 19.93 23.04 -21.94
C THR A 154 20.52 21.65 -22.20
N GLY A 155 20.65 21.28 -23.47
CA GLY A 155 21.18 19.97 -23.89
C GLY A 155 20.15 18.83 -23.87
N GLN A 156 18.92 19.08 -23.40
CA GLN A 156 17.87 18.07 -23.30
C GLN A 156 16.91 18.15 -24.50
N THR A 157 17.40 17.67 -25.66
CA THR A 157 16.59 17.53 -26.88
C THR A 157 15.59 16.40 -26.72
N ILE A 158 14.35 16.60 -27.18
CA ILE A 158 13.28 15.60 -27.15
C ILE A 158 13.61 14.46 -28.11
N SER A 159 13.68 13.26 -27.57
CA SER A 159 13.80 12.04 -28.36
C SER A 159 12.42 11.55 -28.80
N THR A 160 12.28 11.21 -30.09
CA THR A 160 11.08 10.56 -30.62
C THR A 160 11.18 9.03 -30.66
N THR A 161 12.35 8.49 -30.33
CA THR A 161 12.65 7.05 -30.38
C THR A 161 12.86 6.45 -28.99
N GLN A 162 13.39 7.25 -28.06
CA GLN A 162 13.69 6.85 -26.69
C GLN A 162 12.74 7.52 -25.70
N PHE A 163 12.49 6.87 -24.57
CA PHE A 163 11.76 7.47 -23.46
C PHE A 163 12.64 8.50 -22.74
N ALA A 164 12.04 9.64 -22.41
CA ALA A 164 12.58 10.60 -21.48
C ALA A 164 12.01 10.35 -20.08
N LEU A 165 12.84 10.51 -19.06
CA LEU A 165 12.43 10.55 -17.66
C LEU A 165 12.39 12.01 -17.19
N LEU A 166 11.24 12.40 -16.68
CA LEU A 166 10.92 13.78 -16.31
C LEU A 166 10.61 13.85 -14.82
N MET A 167 11.09 14.89 -14.15
CA MET A 167 10.78 15.15 -12.75
C MET A 167 10.44 16.63 -12.51
N ILE A 168 9.40 16.85 -11.71
CA ILE A 168 8.96 18.17 -11.25
C ILE A 168 8.99 18.13 -9.73
N GLU A 169 9.64 19.11 -9.11
CA GLU A 169 9.76 19.23 -7.66
C GLU A 169 9.26 20.60 -7.23
N VAL A 170 8.08 20.65 -6.59
CA VAL A 170 7.53 21.89 -6.02
C VAL A 170 8.10 22.04 -4.61
N ARG A 171 9.13 22.89 -4.47
CA ARG A 171 9.83 23.11 -3.19
C ARG A 171 9.13 24.13 -2.30
N SER A 172 8.38 25.04 -2.90
CA SER A 172 7.52 26.00 -2.21
C SER A 172 6.50 26.58 -3.19
N SER A 173 5.56 27.39 -2.69
CA SER A 173 4.65 28.18 -3.53
C SER A 173 5.36 29.19 -4.45
N THR A 174 6.66 29.41 -4.26
CA THR A 174 7.48 30.35 -5.02
C THR A 174 8.70 29.70 -5.68
N ASN A 175 8.86 28.37 -5.60
CA ASN A 175 9.99 27.69 -6.20
C ASN A 175 9.62 26.29 -6.73
N VAL A 176 9.80 26.11 -8.03
CA VAL A 176 9.63 24.81 -8.70
C VAL A 176 10.90 24.47 -9.45
N LYS A 177 11.39 23.24 -9.27
CA LYS A 177 12.52 22.68 -10.02
C LYS A 177 12.04 21.67 -11.05
N PHE A 178 12.76 21.62 -12.16
CA PHE A 178 12.46 20.72 -13.27
C PHE A 178 13.73 19.96 -13.60
N PHE A 179 13.59 18.66 -13.83
CA PHE A 179 14.70 17.79 -14.20
C PHE A 179 14.30 16.90 -15.35
N VAL A 180 15.24 16.69 -16.26
CA VAL A 180 15.04 15.87 -17.45
C VAL A 180 16.25 14.98 -17.64
N ASP A 181 15.97 13.72 -17.90
CA ASP A 181 16.85 12.79 -18.59
C ASP A 181 16.17 12.46 -19.92
N ASN A 182 16.73 12.95 -21.02
CA ASN A 182 16.12 12.77 -22.34
C ASN A 182 16.33 11.38 -22.95
N ASN A 183 17.14 10.52 -22.32
CA ASN A 183 17.44 9.18 -22.83
C ASN A 183 17.72 8.16 -21.73
N VAL A 184 16.66 7.51 -21.24
CA VAL A 184 16.78 6.46 -20.21
C VAL A 184 17.49 5.17 -20.65
N SER A 185 17.91 5.06 -21.92
CA SER A 185 18.55 3.83 -22.43
C SER A 185 20.02 3.71 -22.05
N ASP A 186 20.65 4.80 -21.60
CA ASP A 186 22.05 4.84 -21.16
C ASP A 186 22.21 4.88 -19.63
N GLY A 187 21.11 4.70 -18.89
CA GLY A 187 21.03 4.83 -17.44
C GLY A 187 19.97 5.86 -17.06
N VAL A 188 19.94 6.24 -15.78
CA VAL A 188 19.13 7.36 -15.31
C VAL A 188 20.06 8.47 -14.84
N ASN A 189 20.05 9.61 -15.52
CA ASN A 189 20.89 10.76 -15.20
C ASN A 189 20.14 12.08 -15.38
N PHE A 190 19.53 12.56 -14.30
CA PHE A 190 18.78 13.80 -14.31
C PHE A 190 19.66 15.04 -14.53
N THR A 191 19.26 15.86 -15.49
CA THR A 191 19.78 17.21 -15.70
C THR A 191 18.76 18.24 -15.23
N GLU A 192 19.13 19.14 -14.32
CA GLU A 192 18.27 20.25 -13.90
C GLU A 192 18.08 21.26 -15.04
N CYS A 193 16.85 21.70 -15.26
CA CYS A 193 16.54 22.74 -16.23
C CYS A 193 16.79 24.12 -15.61
N GLY A 194 17.89 24.77 -16.02
CA GLY A 194 18.26 26.09 -15.53
C GLY A 194 18.30 26.15 -14.00
N SER A 195 17.75 27.22 -13.43
CA SER A 195 17.59 27.39 -11.98
C SER A 195 16.20 27.00 -11.47
N GLY A 196 15.37 26.34 -12.28
CA GLY A 196 13.93 26.23 -12.03
C GLY A 196 13.18 27.56 -12.19
N SER A 197 11.91 27.58 -11.79
CA SER A 197 11.03 28.75 -11.89
C SER A 197 10.68 29.32 -10.51
N THR A 198 10.60 30.65 -10.44
CA THR A 198 10.26 31.41 -9.24
C THR A 198 9.05 32.35 -9.41
N THR A 199 8.41 32.34 -10.58
CA THR A 199 7.33 33.27 -10.94
C THR A 199 6.21 32.55 -11.68
N ASN A 200 5.01 33.14 -11.70
CA ASN A 200 3.84 32.60 -12.41
C ASN A 200 3.47 31.16 -11.99
N ILE A 201 3.75 30.80 -10.74
CA ILE A 201 3.36 29.52 -10.14
C ILE A 201 1.88 29.61 -9.75
N HIS A 202 1.05 28.76 -10.34
CA HIS A 202 -0.36 28.65 -9.94
C HIS A 202 -0.48 27.84 -8.66
N SER A 203 -1.39 28.22 -7.75
CA SER A 203 -1.37 27.69 -6.37
C SER A 203 -2.55 26.83 -5.95
N SER A 204 -3.60 26.73 -6.77
CA SER A 204 -4.86 26.07 -6.40
C SER A 204 -5.39 25.15 -7.49
N ASN A 205 -6.22 24.18 -7.12
CA ASN A 205 -7.02 23.37 -8.05
C ASN A 205 -6.21 22.63 -9.14
N LEU A 206 -4.98 22.27 -8.81
CA LEU A 206 -4.09 21.57 -9.71
C LEU A 206 -4.33 20.07 -9.65
N ALA A 207 -4.35 19.40 -10.80
CA ALA A 207 -4.40 17.95 -10.91
C ALA A 207 -3.30 17.45 -11.86
N PRO A 208 -2.82 16.21 -11.70
CA PRO A 208 -2.01 15.52 -12.69
C PRO A 208 -2.67 15.52 -14.05
N GLN A 209 -1.99 16.09 -15.05
CA GLN A 209 -2.48 16.21 -16.41
C GLN A 209 -1.36 15.95 -17.41
N ILE A 210 -1.69 15.17 -18.43
CA ILE A 210 -0.81 14.87 -19.55
C ILE A 210 -1.57 15.17 -20.83
N HIS A 211 -1.12 16.19 -21.55
CA HIS A 211 -1.69 16.64 -22.81
C HIS A 211 -0.78 16.25 -23.97
N TRP A 212 -1.41 15.76 -25.03
CA TRP A 212 -0.82 15.63 -26.36
C TRP A 212 -1.65 16.45 -27.35
N GLN A 213 -1.03 17.42 -28.01
CA GLN A 213 -1.73 18.36 -28.88
C GLN A 213 -1.10 18.36 -30.27
N GLU A 214 -1.93 18.22 -31.29
CA GLU A 214 -1.61 18.52 -32.67
C GLU A 214 -2.24 19.85 -33.04
N ARG A 215 -1.43 20.90 -33.16
CA ARG A 215 -1.90 22.24 -33.57
C ARG A 215 -2.26 22.26 -35.06
N THR A 216 -2.81 23.37 -35.52
CA THR A 216 -3.12 23.57 -36.94
C THR A 216 -1.86 23.39 -37.78
N GLY A 217 -1.91 22.50 -38.77
CA GLY A 217 -0.75 22.13 -39.60
C GLY A 217 0.01 20.88 -39.13
N GLY A 218 -0.36 20.33 -37.98
CA GLY A 218 0.16 19.05 -37.47
C GLY A 218 -0.32 17.83 -38.25
N ALA A 219 0.09 16.65 -37.81
CA ALA A 219 -0.22 15.38 -38.45
C ALA A 219 -0.65 14.34 -37.40
N ALA A 220 -1.13 13.18 -37.86
CA ALA A 220 -1.45 12.09 -36.95
C ALA A 220 -0.20 11.67 -36.17
N SER A 221 -0.28 11.71 -34.85
CA SER A 221 0.85 11.48 -33.97
C SER A 221 0.38 10.99 -32.59
N ASN A 222 1.34 10.59 -31.78
CA ASN A 222 1.11 9.98 -30.47
C ASN A 222 2.11 10.43 -29.40
N LEU A 223 1.70 10.30 -28.16
CA LEU A 223 2.51 10.34 -26.95
C LEU A 223 2.40 8.98 -26.24
N ASP A 224 3.54 8.33 -26.05
CA ASP A 224 3.62 7.12 -25.24
C ASP A 224 3.98 7.49 -23.79
N LEU A 225 3.24 6.94 -22.84
CA LEU A 225 3.40 7.11 -21.40
C LEU A 225 3.69 5.72 -20.79
N ASP A 226 4.85 5.57 -20.16
CA ASP A 226 5.23 4.35 -19.43
C ASP A 226 4.65 4.43 -18.01
N TYR A 227 5.00 5.46 -17.26
CA TYR A 227 4.39 5.71 -15.95
C TYR A 227 4.31 7.21 -15.63
N PHE A 228 3.40 7.52 -14.71
CA PHE A 228 3.31 8.79 -14.00
C PHE A 228 3.13 8.49 -12.52
N ARG A 229 4.00 9.05 -11.69
CA ARG A 229 3.97 8.91 -10.24
C ARG A 229 3.99 10.29 -9.61
N THR A 230 3.20 10.46 -8.57
CA THR A 230 3.19 11.68 -7.77
C THR A 230 3.01 11.35 -6.30
N TRP A 231 3.67 12.13 -5.44
CA TRP A 231 3.54 12.10 -3.99
C TRP A 231 3.62 13.52 -3.42
N GLN A 232 3.14 13.69 -2.19
CA GLN A 232 3.30 14.91 -1.42
C GLN A 232 4.57 14.80 -0.57
N ASP A 233 5.28 15.91 -0.40
CA ASP A 233 6.46 16.02 0.47
C ASP A 233 6.19 16.97 1.65
N ASP A 234 4.92 17.20 2.00
CA ASP A 234 4.56 17.91 3.22
C ASP A 234 4.71 16.98 4.44
N ALA A 235 5.20 17.55 5.54
CA ALA A 235 5.23 16.84 6.81
C ALA A 235 3.79 16.49 7.21
N ALA A 236 3.56 15.25 7.66
CA ALA A 236 2.25 14.83 8.11
C ALA A 236 1.70 15.83 9.14
N VAL A 237 0.60 16.51 8.79
CA VAL A 237 -0.11 17.36 9.74
C VAL A 237 -0.75 16.41 10.75
N VAL A 238 -0.10 16.23 11.90
CA VAL A 238 -0.69 15.53 13.05
C VAL A 238 -1.75 16.46 13.63
N ASP A 239 -3.00 16.24 13.24
CA ASP A 239 -4.14 17.05 13.67
C ASP A 239 -4.23 17.01 15.21
N GLY A 240 -4.15 18.18 15.86
CA GLY A 240 -4.25 18.34 17.32
C GLY A 240 -2.97 18.73 18.08
N LEU A 241 -1.80 18.83 17.45
CA LEU A 241 -0.60 19.36 18.11
C LEU A 241 -0.38 20.83 17.70
N SER A 242 -0.72 21.77 18.59
CA SER A 242 -0.32 23.17 18.40
C SER A 242 1.21 23.29 18.41
N SER A 243 1.74 24.28 17.69
CA SER A 243 3.20 24.50 17.55
C SER A 243 3.95 24.70 18.87
N ASP A 244 3.23 24.92 19.97
CA ASP A 244 3.77 25.09 21.33
C ASP A 244 3.89 23.77 22.10
N GLN A 245 3.51 22.63 21.51
CA GLN A 245 3.59 21.29 22.12
C GLN A 245 4.67 20.41 21.49
N VAL A 246 5.48 20.93 20.56
CA VAL A 246 6.65 20.22 20.02
C VAL A 246 7.83 20.39 20.97
N GLU A 247 7.73 19.80 22.16
CA GLU A 247 8.92 19.39 22.90
C GLU A 247 9.61 18.29 22.06
N PRO A 248 10.94 18.31 21.88
CA PRO A 248 11.64 17.19 21.26
C PRO A 248 11.28 15.93 22.05
N LEU A 249 10.92 14.85 21.35
CA LEU A 249 10.52 13.57 21.95
C LEU A 249 11.63 13.04 22.88
N ALA A 250 11.64 13.53 24.11
CA ALA A 250 12.29 12.92 25.24
C ALA A 250 11.38 11.76 25.62
N PHE A 251 11.82 10.55 25.26
CA PHE A 251 11.22 9.30 25.73
C PHE A 251 11.32 9.29 27.26
N THR A 252 10.28 9.79 27.93
CA THR A 252 10.04 9.51 29.34
C THR A 252 9.31 8.19 29.38
N GLU A 253 10.06 7.13 29.67
CA GLU A 253 9.56 5.82 30.09
C GLU A 253 8.57 6.04 31.25
N SER A 254 7.28 6.06 30.95
CA SER A 254 6.25 5.88 31.97
C SER A 254 6.11 4.39 32.22
N ALA A 255 6.95 3.89 33.11
CA ALA A 255 6.78 2.60 33.75
C ALA A 255 5.62 2.72 34.74
N VAL A 256 4.41 2.41 34.31
CA VAL A 256 3.37 1.85 35.18
C VAL A 256 2.70 0.73 34.41
N GLY A 257 3.20 -0.49 34.63
CA GLY A 257 2.46 -1.69 34.29
C GLY A 257 1.22 -1.77 35.18
N VAL A 258 0.05 -1.62 34.57
CA VAL A 258 -1.17 -2.24 35.09
C VAL A 258 -1.41 -3.43 34.16
N GLU A 259 -1.05 -4.62 34.63
CA GLU A 259 -1.57 -5.86 34.07
C GLU A 259 -3.09 -5.86 34.28
N GLU A 260 -3.85 -5.47 33.27
CA GLU A 260 -5.23 -5.92 33.17
C GLU A 260 -5.20 -7.38 32.68
N ALA A 261 -5.16 -8.29 33.64
CA ALA A 261 -5.59 -9.66 33.42
C ALA A 261 -7.04 -9.60 32.93
N TYR A 262 -7.28 -9.99 31.67
CA TYR A 262 -8.63 -10.26 31.20
C TYR A 262 -9.19 -11.45 31.97
N ASP A 263 -9.94 -11.17 33.04
CA ASP A 263 -10.74 -12.16 33.74
C ASP A 263 -11.90 -12.57 32.83
N THR A 264 -11.72 -13.71 32.16
CA THR A 264 -12.76 -14.37 31.35
C THR A 264 -14.03 -14.74 32.14
N GLY A 265 -14.07 -14.50 33.46
CA GLY A 265 -15.25 -14.60 34.32
C GLY A 265 -16.27 -13.46 34.18
N GLU A 266 -15.89 -12.25 33.74
CA GLU A 266 -16.86 -11.13 33.64
C GLU A 266 -17.75 -11.21 32.39
N LEU A 267 -17.22 -11.71 31.27
CA LEU A 267 -18.00 -11.88 30.03
C LEU A 267 -19.09 -12.96 30.14
N MET A 268 -19.02 -13.84 31.15
CA MET A 268 -20.07 -14.83 31.44
C MET A 268 -21.10 -14.32 32.47
N LYS A 269 -20.86 -13.17 33.12
CA LYS A 269 -21.82 -12.55 34.05
C LYS A 269 -22.89 -11.73 33.32
N GLU A 270 -22.57 -11.13 32.18
CA GLU A 270 -23.57 -10.41 31.37
C GLU A 270 -24.55 -11.34 30.64
N LEU A 271 -24.26 -12.65 30.56
CA LEU A 271 -25.15 -13.64 29.95
C LEU A 271 -26.10 -14.31 30.96
N PHE A 272 -25.90 -14.07 32.26
CA PHE A 272 -26.80 -14.53 33.33
C PHE A 272 -27.20 -13.35 34.22
N VAL A 273 -28.09 -12.51 33.69
CA VAL A 273 -28.88 -11.60 34.51
C VAL A 273 -29.87 -12.45 35.33
N GLN A 274 -29.42 -12.91 36.49
CA GLN A 274 -30.31 -13.24 37.59
C GLN A 274 -30.64 -11.97 38.35
N ASP A 275 -31.94 -11.82 38.63
CA ASP A 275 -32.54 -10.89 39.59
C ASP A 275 -31.63 -10.65 40.80
N GLU A 276 -31.12 -9.43 40.93
CA GLU A 276 -30.83 -8.86 42.24
C GLU A 276 -31.75 -7.67 42.48
N VAL A 277 -32.72 -7.94 43.35
CA VAL A 277 -33.67 -6.99 43.92
C VAL A 277 -32.89 -6.02 44.80
N GLY A 278 -32.65 -4.82 44.28
CA GLY A 278 -32.16 -3.67 45.04
C GLY A 278 -33.25 -3.10 45.93
N GLU A 279 -33.05 -3.23 47.23
CA GLU A 279 -33.81 -2.63 48.32
C GLU A 279 -33.82 -1.10 48.21
N GLN A 280 -34.96 -0.51 47.83
CA GLN A 280 -35.29 0.87 48.17
C GLN A 280 -36.73 1.00 48.67
N THR A 281 -36.78 1.58 49.86
CA THR A 281 -37.93 1.94 50.69
C THR A 281 -38.90 2.89 49.98
N GLY A 282 -40.14 2.47 49.83
CA GLY A 282 -41.25 3.35 49.45
C GLY A 282 -42.52 2.53 49.22
N MET A 283 -43.42 2.52 50.21
CA MET A 283 -44.76 1.90 50.11
C MET A 283 -45.49 2.39 48.84
N GLN A 284 -45.58 1.54 47.83
CA GLN A 284 -46.61 1.58 46.81
C GLN A 284 -47.20 0.17 46.68
N THR A 285 -48.51 0.13 46.56
CA THR A 285 -49.34 -1.06 46.66
C THR A 285 -48.99 -2.10 45.58
N PRO A 286 -49.12 -3.42 45.86
CA PRO A 286 -48.69 -4.49 44.95
C PRO A 286 -49.30 -4.46 43.54
N ASP A 287 -50.41 -3.75 43.35
CA ASP A 287 -51.11 -3.66 42.08
C ASP A 287 -50.45 -2.67 41.09
N ASP A 288 -49.68 -1.68 41.55
CA ASP A 288 -49.07 -0.65 40.68
C ASP A 288 -47.73 -1.10 40.08
N ALA A 289 -46.96 -1.93 40.79
CA ALA A 289 -45.69 -2.48 40.29
C ALA A 289 -45.89 -3.52 39.19
N LEU A 290 -46.99 -4.26 39.22
CA LEU A 290 -47.35 -5.21 38.16
C LEU A 290 -47.78 -4.48 36.87
N LEU A 291 -48.42 -3.32 37.01
CA LEU A 291 -48.88 -2.49 35.89
C LEU A 291 -47.71 -1.81 35.15
N ALA A 292 -46.71 -1.32 35.90
CA ALA A 292 -45.50 -0.68 35.33
C ALA A 292 -44.62 -1.66 34.52
N GLY A 293 -44.62 -2.95 34.87
CA GLY A 293 -43.90 -3.99 34.11
C GLY A 293 -44.59 -4.43 32.81
N LEU A 294 -45.89 -4.14 32.66
CA LEU A 294 -46.69 -4.53 31.49
C LEU A 294 -46.68 -3.49 30.37
N GLU A 295 -46.46 -2.20 30.67
CA GLU A 295 -46.39 -1.14 29.63
C GLU A 295 -45.28 -1.35 28.58
N PRO A 296 -44.04 -1.76 28.95
CA PRO A 296 -42.99 -2.02 27.96
C PRO A 296 -43.32 -3.23 27.06
N LEU A 297 -44.08 -4.20 27.57
CA LEU A 297 -44.53 -5.37 26.81
C LEU A 297 -45.66 -4.99 25.84
N SER A 298 -46.58 -4.12 26.27
CA SER A 298 -47.63 -3.56 25.41
C SER A 298 -47.05 -2.80 24.21
N HIS A 299 -46.04 -1.95 24.43
CA HIS A 299 -45.35 -1.24 23.34
C HIS A 299 -44.62 -2.18 22.38
N LYS A 300 -43.99 -3.24 22.89
CA LYS A 300 -43.32 -4.24 22.04
C LYS A 300 -44.32 -5.05 21.21
N LEU A 301 -45.50 -5.33 21.77
CA LEU A 301 -46.56 -6.06 21.06
C LEU A 301 -47.15 -5.22 19.93
N ALA A 302 -47.48 -3.95 20.19
CA ALA A 302 -47.96 -3.02 19.15
C ALA A 302 -46.93 -2.84 18.02
N ALA A 303 -45.65 -2.69 18.36
CA ALA A 303 -44.58 -2.60 17.36
C ALA A 303 -44.40 -3.90 16.54
N LEU A 304 -44.77 -5.05 17.10
CA LEU A 304 -44.75 -6.33 16.39
C LEU A 304 -45.95 -6.46 15.44
N GLU A 305 -47.13 -6.02 15.86
CA GLU A 305 -48.34 -5.97 15.02
C GLU A 305 -48.14 -5.07 13.80
N ASP A 306 -47.52 -3.90 13.96
CA ASP A 306 -47.18 -3.00 12.85
C ASP A 306 -46.18 -3.63 11.86
N LYS A 307 -45.20 -4.38 12.37
CA LYS A 307 -44.24 -5.10 11.51
C LYS A 307 -44.90 -6.26 10.76
N VAL A 308 -45.83 -6.98 11.38
CA VAL A 308 -46.59 -8.06 10.75
C VAL A 308 -47.48 -7.47 9.65
N ALA A 309 -48.20 -6.40 9.92
CA ALA A 309 -49.02 -5.70 8.92
C ALA A 309 -48.17 -5.18 7.74
N SER A 310 -46.97 -4.66 8.01
CA SER A 310 -46.03 -4.23 6.96
C SER A 310 -45.53 -5.40 6.10
N MET A 311 -45.28 -6.57 6.69
CA MET A 311 -44.90 -7.77 5.93
C MET A 311 -46.06 -8.32 5.10
N GLU A 312 -47.29 -8.34 5.63
CA GLU A 312 -48.48 -8.76 4.87
C GLU A 312 -48.74 -7.85 3.65
N ALA A 313 -48.55 -6.54 3.82
CA ALA A 313 -48.65 -5.59 2.71
C ALA A 313 -47.59 -5.84 1.62
N LYS A 314 -46.33 -6.10 2.02
CA LYS A 314 -45.24 -6.44 1.07
C LYS A 314 -45.49 -7.77 0.35
N LEU A 315 -46.02 -8.76 1.04
CA LEU A 315 -46.32 -10.06 0.45
C LEU A 315 -47.45 -9.95 -0.59
N THR A 316 -48.47 -9.16 -0.30
CA THR A 316 -49.59 -8.90 -1.21
C THR A 316 -49.12 -8.16 -2.47
N GLN A 317 -48.31 -7.12 -2.32
CA GLN A 317 -47.73 -6.36 -3.45
C GLN A 317 -46.80 -7.22 -4.32
N THR A 318 -46.09 -8.19 -3.73
CA THR A 318 -45.24 -9.14 -4.47
C THR A 318 -46.09 -10.15 -5.27
N ASN A 319 -47.23 -10.59 -4.73
CA ASN A 319 -48.13 -11.51 -5.42
C ASN A 319 -48.89 -10.86 -6.57
N GLU A 320 -49.26 -9.58 -6.44
CA GLU A 320 -49.87 -8.81 -7.54
C GLU A 320 -48.87 -8.57 -8.68
N ALA A 321 -47.63 -8.18 -8.36
CA ALA A 321 -46.56 -8.03 -9.37
C ALA A 321 -46.19 -9.36 -10.07
N ARG A 322 -46.35 -10.50 -9.38
CA ARG A 322 -46.10 -11.83 -9.99
C ARG A 322 -47.24 -12.25 -10.93
N ASN A 323 -48.49 -11.98 -10.56
CA ASN A 323 -49.64 -12.31 -11.40
C ASN A 323 -49.69 -11.50 -12.71
N ASP A 324 -49.22 -10.24 -12.70
CA ASP A 324 -49.13 -9.43 -13.93
C ASP A 324 -48.00 -9.89 -14.87
N ALA A 325 -46.95 -10.53 -14.35
CA ALA A 325 -45.87 -11.10 -15.15
C ALA A 325 -46.19 -12.51 -15.69
N GLU A 326 -47.00 -13.30 -14.97
CA GLU A 326 -47.29 -14.71 -15.30
C GLU A 326 -48.46 -14.88 -16.30
N VAL A 327 -49.31 -13.85 -16.49
CA VAL A 327 -50.44 -13.89 -17.45
C VAL A 327 -50.03 -13.54 -18.90
N ALA A 328 -48.82 -13.03 -19.12
CA ALA A 328 -48.29 -12.76 -20.47
C ALA A 328 -47.61 -13.97 -21.14
N LEU A 329 -47.46 -15.11 -20.45
CA LEU A 329 -46.63 -16.23 -20.93
C LEU A 329 -47.27 -17.61 -20.75
N ILE A 330 -48.55 -17.77 -21.11
CA ILE A 330 -49.20 -19.08 -21.23
C ILE A 330 -49.95 -19.06 -22.56
N VAL A 331 -49.49 -19.79 -23.59
CA VAL A 331 -49.99 -21.11 -24.04
C VAL A 331 -49.16 -21.53 -25.29
N PRO A 332 -48.81 -22.82 -25.56
CA PRO A 332 -48.54 -23.97 -24.66
C PRO A 332 -47.34 -24.87 -25.12
N THR A 333 -47.04 -25.93 -24.34
CA THR A 333 -46.42 -27.24 -24.75
C THR A 333 -44.95 -27.21 -25.24
N GLU A 334 -43.99 -28.00 -24.74
CA GLU A 334 -43.99 -29.38 -24.27
C GLU A 334 -42.92 -29.66 -23.18
N THR A 335 -43.22 -30.63 -22.32
CA THR A 335 -42.27 -31.42 -21.52
C THR A 335 -41.17 -32.04 -22.40
N ALA A 336 -39.94 -31.53 -22.28
CA ALA A 336 -38.75 -32.23 -22.72
C ALA A 336 -37.65 -32.14 -21.65
N SER A 337 -37.52 -33.22 -20.87
CA SER A 337 -36.25 -33.57 -20.21
C SER A 337 -35.23 -33.89 -21.30
N ASN A 338 -34.67 -32.86 -21.93
CA ASN A 338 -33.55 -32.99 -22.83
C ASN A 338 -32.27 -33.06 -22.00
N SER A 339 -31.84 -34.28 -21.68
CA SER A 339 -30.41 -34.59 -21.68
C SER A 339 -29.91 -34.43 -23.12
N ALA A 340 -29.73 -33.18 -23.55
CA ALA A 340 -29.01 -32.87 -24.76
C ALA A 340 -27.54 -33.21 -24.51
N VAL A 341 -27.11 -34.36 -25.00
CA VAL A 341 -25.69 -34.63 -25.24
C VAL A 341 -25.30 -33.69 -26.37
N VAL A 342 -24.83 -32.50 -25.99
CA VAL A 342 -24.29 -31.52 -26.93
C VAL A 342 -22.88 -31.99 -27.29
N SER A 343 -22.79 -32.78 -28.36
CA SER A 343 -21.52 -33.33 -28.89
C SER A 343 -20.69 -32.31 -29.67
N GLU A 344 -21.07 -31.04 -29.69
CA GLU A 344 -20.43 -29.99 -30.48
C GLU A 344 -20.20 -28.72 -29.64
N SER A 345 -19.03 -28.11 -29.82
CA SER A 345 -18.61 -26.88 -29.11
C SER A 345 -19.69 -25.79 -29.17
N SER A 346 -20.43 -25.60 -28.08
CA SER A 346 -21.38 -24.49 -27.96
C SER A 346 -20.66 -23.27 -27.42
N THR A 347 -20.58 -22.22 -28.24
CA THR A 347 -20.12 -20.90 -27.80
C THR A 347 -21.30 -20.15 -27.22
N MET A 348 -21.18 -19.68 -25.98
CA MET A 348 -22.15 -18.80 -25.34
C MET A 348 -21.47 -17.46 -25.06
N ASP A 349 -22.13 -16.35 -25.40
CA ASP A 349 -21.60 -15.01 -25.14
C ASP A 349 -21.59 -14.66 -23.64
N ASN A 350 -22.54 -15.24 -22.89
CA ASN A 350 -22.60 -15.13 -21.43
C ASN A 350 -23.07 -16.45 -20.80
N LEU A 351 -22.67 -16.66 -19.56
CA LEU A 351 -23.16 -17.73 -18.69
C LEU A 351 -23.39 -17.13 -17.32
N SER A 352 -24.64 -17.18 -16.83
CA SER A 352 -24.98 -16.83 -15.45
C SER A 352 -25.58 -18.05 -14.77
N VAL A 353 -25.04 -18.42 -13.62
CA VAL A 353 -25.49 -19.58 -12.85
C VAL A 353 -25.85 -19.09 -11.45
N ALA A 354 -27.13 -19.13 -11.09
CA ALA A 354 -27.63 -18.70 -9.77
C ALA A 354 -27.37 -19.73 -8.64
N GLY A 355 -26.51 -20.72 -8.89
CA GLY A 355 -26.26 -21.85 -7.99
C GLY A 355 -24.91 -22.50 -8.26
N LEU A 356 -24.83 -23.82 -8.09
CA LEU A 356 -23.59 -24.56 -8.31
C LEU A 356 -23.31 -24.76 -9.81
N ALA A 357 -22.23 -24.17 -10.29
CA ALA A 357 -21.62 -24.56 -11.56
C ALA A 357 -20.53 -25.60 -11.29
N THR A 358 -20.60 -26.76 -11.94
CA THR A 358 -19.54 -27.78 -11.89
C THR A 358 -18.91 -27.92 -13.27
N VAL A 359 -17.60 -27.70 -13.35
CA VAL A 359 -16.80 -28.00 -14.54
C VAL A 359 -16.00 -29.26 -14.23
N SER A 360 -16.32 -30.38 -14.86
CA SER A 360 -15.66 -31.67 -14.63
C SER A 360 -14.34 -31.84 -15.41
N ALA A 361 -14.01 -30.88 -16.27
CA ALA A 361 -12.81 -30.85 -17.10
C ALA A 361 -12.00 -29.57 -16.80
N ASN A 362 -11.20 -29.11 -17.77
CA ASN A 362 -10.40 -27.90 -17.61
C ASN A 362 -11.27 -26.64 -17.79
N LEU A 363 -11.26 -25.76 -16.79
CA LEU A 363 -11.74 -24.38 -16.94
C LEU A 363 -10.58 -23.50 -17.39
N ARG A 364 -10.67 -22.93 -18.60
CA ARG A 364 -9.74 -21.91 -19.07
C ARG A 364 -10.45 -20.57 -19.14
N VAL A 365 -10.09 -19.65 -18.26
CA VAL A 365 -10.56 -18.26 -18.31
C VAL A 365 -9.59 -17.47 -19.16
N GLN A 366 -10.05 -16.98 -20.32
CA GLN A 366 -9.31 -16.00 -21.10
C GLN A 366 -9.71 -14.61 -20.61
N GLY A 367 -8.79 -13.89 -19.97
CA GLY A 367 -9.06 -12.60 -19.35
C GLY A 367 -9.01 -12.65 -17.82
N ASN A 368 -9.85 -11.86 -17.16
CA ASN A 368 -9.87 -11.74 -15.70
C ASN A 368 -10.88 -12.70 -15.07
N GLY A 369 -10.45 -13.42 -14.04
CA GLY A 369 -11.35 -14.09 -13.10
C GLY A 369 -11.45 -13.27 -11.81
N LEU A 370 -12.68 -13.05 -11.33
CA LEU A 370 -12.94 -12.52 -9.99
C LEU A 370 -13.65 -13.62 -9.20
N ILE A 371 -13.14 -13.92 -8.01
CA ILE A 371 -13.76 -14.86 -7.08
C ILE A 371 -14.08 -14.07 -5.82
N GLU A 372 -15.36 -13.72 -5.66
CA GLU A 372 -15.86 -13.09 -4.44
C GLU A 372 -16.16 -14.20 -3.43
N GLY A 373 -15.13 -14.65 -2.72
CA GLY A 373 -15.25 -15.75 -1.77
C GLY A 373 -13.95 -16.51 -1.56
N ILE A 374 -14.08 -17.81 -1.26
CA ILE A 374 -12.95 -18.70 -0.98
C ILE A 374 -12.58 -19.46 -2.25
N LEU A 375 -11.31 -19.38 -2.66
CA LEU A 375 -10.73 -20.27 -3.65
C LEU A 375 -10.01 -21.42 -2.92
N ASN A 376 -10.58 -22.62 -2.99
CA ASN A 376 -9.92 -23.84 -2.50
C ASN A 376 -9.18 -24.51 -3.65
N VAL A 377 -7.86 -24.66 -3.51
CA VAL A 377 -7.01 -25.39 -4.46
C VAL A 377 -6.47 -26.63 -3.75
N VAL A 378 -6.76 -27.81 -4.29
CA VAL A 378 -6.43 -29.10 -3.65
C VAL A 378 -4.99 -29.52 -3.91
N ASP A 379 -4.47 -29.21 -5.09
CA ASP A 379 -3.15 -29.66 -5.53
C ASP A 379 -2.20 -28.45 -5.65
N THR A 380 -2.22 -27.77 -6.79
CA THR A 380 -1.22 -26.74 -7.11
C THR A 380 -1.87 -25.46 -7.63
N LEU A 381 -1.42 -24.32 -7.11
CA LEU A 381 -1.70 -22.99 -7.65
C LEU A 381 -0.42 -22.43 -8.28
N THR A 382 -0.41 -22.30 -9.61
CA THR A 382 0.70 -21.67 -10.34
C THR A 382 0.28 -20.29 -10.83
N VAL A 383 0.96 -19.25 -10.36
CA VAL A 383 0.69 -17.86 -10.74
C VAL A 383 2.00 -17.11 -10.98
N SER A 384 2.01 -16.17 -11.93
CA SER A 384 3.19 -15.33 -12.16
C SER A 384 3.42 -14.32 -11.04
N ASN A 385 2.35 -13.85 -10.39
CA ASN A 385 2.40 -12.95 -9.25
C ASN A 385 1.35 -13.37 -8.23
N PHE A 386 1.73 -13.43 -6.97
CA PHE A 386 0.84 -13.69 -5.85
C PHE A 386 0.93 -12.54 -4.85
N ILE A 387 -0.18 -11.87 -4.60
CA ILE A 387 -0.25 -10.73 -3.66
C ILE A 387 -1.32 -11.05 -2.64
N VAL A 388 -0.95 -10.97 -1.36
CA VAL A 388 -1.85 -11.15 -0.22
C VAL A 388 -1.87 -9.84 0.57
N ASN A 389 -3.03 -9.19 0.64
CA ASN A 389 -3.15 -7.86 1.24
C ASN A 389 -3.23 -7.87 2.78
N LYS A 390 -3.47 -9.03 3.38
CA LYS A 390 -3.62 -9.18 4.83
C LYS A 390 -2.76 -10.32 5.34
N LEU A 391 -3.38 -11.45 5.68
CA LEU A 391 -2.72 -12.57 6.32
C LEU A 391 -2.51 -13.71 5.32
N ALA A 392 -1.30 -14.24 5.28
CA ALA A 392 -0.97 -15.51 4.65
C ALA A 392 -0.49 -16.48 5.73
N ASN A 393 -1.19 -17.59 5.91
CA ASN A 393 -0.79 -18.66 6.82
C ASN A 393 -0.32 -19.87 6.02
N PHE A 394 0.89 -20.35 6.31
CA PHE A 394 1.46 -21.55 5.72
C PHE A 394 1.56 -22.62 6.80
N PHE A 395 0.87 -23.74 6.61
CA PHE A 395 0.82 -24.84 7.60
C PHE A 395 1.91 -25.89 7.41
N GLY A 396 2.62 -25.85 6.27
CA GLY A 396 3.69 -26.78 5.93
C GLY A 396 5.01 -26.08 5.63
N ASP A 397 5.93 -26.81 5.00
CA ASP A 397 7.23 -26.30 4.58
C ASP A 397 7.04 -25.20 3.51
N VAL A 398 7.72 -24.07 3.70
CA VAL A 398 7.76 -22.96 2.73
C VAL A 398 9.16 -22.88 2.14
N ILE A 399 9.25 -22.95 0.81
CA ILE A 399 10.51 -22.91 0.08
C ILE A 399 10.51 -21.70 -0.85
N PHE A 400 11.45 -20.77 -0.62
CA PHE A 400 11.73 -19.65 -1.52
C PHE A 400 12.97 -19.98 -2.34
N HIS A 401 12.84 -20.04 -3.66
CA HIS A 401 13.93 -20.39 -4.57
C HIS A 401 14.90 -19.24 -4.88
N SER A 402 14.60 -18.03 -4.43
CA SER A 402 15.34 -16.81 -4.73
C SER A 402 15.34 -15.88 -3.51
N ASP A 403 15.79 -14.64 -3.70
CA ASP A 403 15.92 -13.66 -2.62
C ASP A 403 14.58 -13.35 -1.94
N VAL A 404 14.64 -13.21 -0.62
CA VAL A 404 13.50 -12.82 0.23
C VAL A 404 13.79 -11.47 0.86
N PHE A 405 12.92 -10.50 0.60
CA PHE A 405 13.02 -9.15 1.14
C PHE A 405 11.92 -8.89 2.17
N TYR A 406 12.29 -8.60 3.41
CA TYR A 406 11.38 -8.14 4.45
C TYR A 406 11.49 -6.62 4.58
N ARG A 407 10.41 -5.90 4.30
CA ARG A 407 10.36 -4.43 4.48
C ARG A 407 10.06 -4.00 5.91
N GLY A 408 9.48 -4.89 6.71
CA GLY A 408 9.19 -4.69 8.11
C GLY A 408 9.97 -5.64 9.01
N THR A 409 9.58 -5.71 10.27
CA THR A 409 10.22 -6.57 11.28
C THR A 409 9.83 -8.04 11.08
N ALA A 410 10.83 -8.93 11.07
CA ALA A 410 10.63 -10.37 11.11
C ALA A 410 10.59 -10.85 12.57
N TYR A 411 9.58 -11.66 12.91
CA TYR A 411 9.45 -12.28 14.22
C TYR A 411 9.80 -13.76 14.10
N PHE A 412 10.66 -14.23 14.99
CA PHE A 412 11.09 -15.62 15.06
C PHE A 412 10.66 -16.24 16.39
N ASN A 413 10.62 -17.58 16.43
CA ASN A 413 10.30 -18.31 17.65
C ASN A 413 11.53 -18.39 18.60
N SER A 414 11.30 -18.94 19.79
CA SER A 414 12.33 -19.12 20.83
C SER A 414 13.45 -20.09 20.46
N ASP A 415 13.29 -20.88 19.40
CA ASP A 415 14.34 -21.79 18.92
C ASP A 415 15.34 -21.08 18.00
N THR A 416 14.94 -19.96 17.40
CA THR A 416 15.76 -19.22 16.43
C THR A 416 16.63 -18.15 17.09
N ALA A 417 16.11 -17.44 18.08
CA ALA A 417 16.84 -16.40 18.78
C ALA A 417 16.28 -16.21 20.19
N GLY A 418 17.13 -15.74 21.10
CA GLY A 418 16.72 -15.47 22.46
C GLY A 418 17.84 -14.94 23.34
N TYR A 419 17.62 -15.04 24.65
CA TYR A 419 18.57 -14.68 25.68
C TYR A 419 18.87 -15.88 26.57
N VAL A 420 20.08 -15.94 27.12
CA VAL A 420 20.47 -16.94 28.11
C VAL A 420 21.39 -16.29 29.13
N THR A 421 21.25 -16.65 30.40
CA THR A 421 22.07 -16.10 31.49
C THR A 421 23.01 -17.17 32.04
N VAL A 422 24.31 -16.85 32.09
CA VAL A 422 25.28 -17.60 32.88
C VAL A 422 25.24 -17.04 34.30
N ALA A 423 24.76 -17.84 35.24
CA ALA A 423 24.64 -17.41 36.63
C ALA A 423 26.00 -17.14 37.27
N LYS A 424 26.04 -16.21 38.23
CA LYS A 424 27.21 -15.94 39.06
C LYS A 424 27.79 -17.22 39.67
N GLY A 425 29.10 -17.40 39.53
CA GLY A 425 29.85 -18.56 39.98
C GLY A 425 29.79 -19.76 39.03
N SER A 426 28.99 -19.69 37.95
CA SER A 426 28.99 -20.67 36.87
C SER A 426 29.87 -20.21 35.71
N ASP A 427 30.41 -21.16 34.95
CA ASP A 427 31.17 -20.93 33.73
C ASP A 427 30.42 -21.41 32.47
N LYS A 428 29.17 -21.87 32.61
CA LYS A 428 28.42 -22.50 31.51
C LYS A 428 26.93 -22.20 31.57
N ALA A 429 26.36 -21.90 30.41
CA ALA A 429 24.92 -21.99 30.19
C ALA A 429 24.60 -22.90 29.01
N GLU A 430 23.55 -23.72 29.13
CA GLU A 430 23.07 -24.62 28.09
C GLU A 430 21.78 -24.06 27.50
N VAL A 431 21.71 -24.00 26.16
CA VAL A 431 20.51 -23.63 25.41
C VAL A 431 20.00 -24.89 24.72
N LYS A 432 18.74 -25.26 25.01
CA LYS A 432 18.06 -26.40 24.40
C LYS A 432 16.95 -25.90 23.50
N PHE A 433 16.92 -26.37 22.26
CA PHE A 433 15.83 -26.08 21.35
C PHE A 433 14.62 -26.93 21.71
N SER A 434 13.43 -26.34 21.65
CA SER A 434 12.17 -27.05 21.84
C SER A 434 11.86 -27.98 20.66
N LYS A 435 12.33 -27.60 19.46
CA LYS A 435 12.28 -28.41 18.24
C LYS A 435 13.69 -28.57 17.65
N PRO A 436 14.18 -29.80 17.45
CA PRO A 436 15.48 -30.03 16.84
C PRO A 436 15.55 -29.50 15.40
N TYR A 437 16.69 -28.95 15.02
CA TYR A 437 16.95 -28.52 13.64
C TYR A 437 17.17 -29.71 12.70
N LYS A 438 16.92 -29.51 11.39
CA LYS A 438 17.23 -30.52 10.35
C LYS A 438 18.74 -30.70 10.12
N SER A 439 19.56 -29.71 10.51
CA SER A 439 21.03 -29.71 10.43
C SER A 439 21.62 -28.84 11.54
N GLU A 440 22.87 -29.06 11.93
CA GLU A 440 23.54 -28.25 12.96
C GLU A 440 23.51 -26.75 12.57
N PRO A 441 22.96 -25.86 13.41
CA PRO A 441 22.88 -24.44 13.09
C PRO A 441 24.19 -23.70 13.37
N ILE A 442 24.41 -22.62 12.62
CA ILE A 442 25.41 -21.61 12.96
C ILE A 442 24.87 -20.78 14.12
N ILE A 443 25.63 -20.71 15.20
CA ILE A 443 25.28 -19.97 16.41
C ILE A 443 26.10 -18.69 16.46
N ASN A 444 25.42 -17.56 16.63
CA ASN A 444 26.03 -16.31 17.05
C ASN A 444 25.51 -15.94 18.44
N ALA A 445 26.39 -15.49 19.32
CA ALA A 445 26.02 -14.98 20.63
C ALA A 445 26.80 -13.71 20.92
N SER A 446 26.29 -12.88 21.82
CA SER A 446 26.98 -11.69 22.29
C SER A 446 26.57 -11.41 23.72
N ALA A 447 27.55 -11.09 24.57
CA ALA A 447 27.26 -10.60 25.91
C ALA A 447 26.51 -9.27 25.80
N VAL A 448 25.39 -9.15 26.50
CA VAL A 448 24.56 -7.95 26.52
C VAL A 448 24.44 -7.45 27.95
N THR A 449 24.46 -6.13 28.10
CA THR A 449 24.17 -5.47 29.37
C THR A 449 22.82 -4.79 29.24
N THR A 450 21.96 -5.00 30.23
CA THR A 450 20.67 -4.30 30.28
C THR A 450 20.90 -2.90 30.81
N LYS A 451 20.14 -1.94 30.28
CA LYS A 451 19.99 -0.62 30.91
C LYS A 451 19.56 -0.85 32.36
N LEU A 452 20.17 -0.14 33.30
CA LEU A 452 19.74 -0.24 34.68
C LEU A 452 18.38 0.46 34.78
N ASP A 453 17.43 -0.12 35.50
CA ASP A 453 16.28 0.62 36.00
C ASP A 453 16.62 1.20 37.39
N ASP A 454 15.71 1.98 37.97
CA ASP A 454 15.96 2.65 39.25
C ASP A 454 16.02 1.65 40.42
N GLU A 455 15.30 0.54 40.30
CA GLU A 455 15.29 -0.54 41.28
C GLU A 455 16.63 -1.29 41.30
N ALA A 456 17.12 -1.69 40.12
CA ALA A 456 18.42 -2.33 39.94
C ALA A 456 19.56 -1.40 40.34
N PHE A 457 19.48 -0.11 40.03
CA PHE A 457 20.47 0.88 40.48
C PHE A 457 20.51 1.00 42.00
N THR A 458 19.35 1.05 42.66
CA THR A 458 19.26 1.11 44.12
C THR A 458 19.88 -0.15 44.74
N LYS A 459 19.48 -1.33 44.26
CA LYS A 459 20.01 -2.61 44.74
C LYS A 459 21.53 -2.72 44.58
N LEU A 460 22.06 -2.40 43.41
CA LEU A 460 23.51 -2.44 43.15
C LEU A 460 24.27 -1.41 43.99
N SER A 461 23.65 -0.29 44.33
CA SER A 461 24.25 0.73 45.19
C SER A 461 24.25 0.33 46.67
N GLU A 462 23.26 -0.46 47.11
CA GLU A 462 23.22 -1.06 48.44
C GLU A 462 24.23 -2.20 48.60
N GLU A 463 24.42 -2.99 47.56
CA GLU A 463 25.42 -4.06 47.49
C GLU A 463 26.87 -3.53 47.38
N GLY A 464 27.04 -2.22 47.18
CA GLY A 464 28.35 -1.55 47.05
C GLY A 464 29.00 -1.73 45.67
N THR A 465 28.28 -2.32 44.70
CA THR A 465 28.72 -2.46 43.31
C THR A 465 28.76 -1.10 42.62
N CYS A 466 27.75 -0.27 42.89
CA CYS A 466 27.64 1.10 42.41
C CYS A 466 27.77 2.12 43.54
N ASP A 467 28.33 3.27 43.21
CA ASP A 467 28.48 4.39 44.14
C ASP A 467 27.15 5.14 44.24
N LYS A 468 26.63 5.32 45.46
CA LYS A 468 25.36 6.02 45.74
C LYS A 468 25.41 7.49 45.32
N ASP A 469 26.61 8.08 45.30
CA ASP A 469 26.83 9.47 44.90
C ASP A 469 27.10 9.60 43.39
N ALA A 470 27.31 8.49 42.68
CA ALA A 470 27.51 8.49 41.24
C ALA A 470 26.18 8.45 40.48
N SER A 471 26.17 8.97 39.25
CA SER A 471 24.98 8.88 38.40
C SER A 471 24.76 7.45 37.93
N LYS A 472 23.49 7.12 37.65
CA LYS A 472 23.06 5.86 37.06
C LYS A 472 23.85 5.47 35.82
N ALA A 473 24.13 6.43 34.93
CA ALA A 473 24.93 6.22 33.73
C ALA A 473 26.38 5.80 34.03
N VAL A 474 26.99 6.30 35.10
CA VAL A 474 28.35 5.91 35.52
C VAL A 474 28.36 4.48 36.04
N CYS A 475 27.34 4.10 36.81
CA CYS A 475 27.13 2.73 37.27
C CYS A 475 26.89 1.76 36.10
N GLU A 476 26.06 2.13 35.12
CA GLU A 476 25.83 1.35 33.89
C GLU A 476 27.12 1.12 33.09
N GLN A 477 27.94 2.17 32.95
CA GLN A 477 29.21 2.07 32.23
C GLN A 477 30.19 1.13 32.95
N LYS A 478 30.31 1.26 34.29
CA LYS A 478 31.19 0.41 35.11
C LYS A 478 30.77 -1.07 35.03
N THR A 479 29.49 -1.34 35.29
CA THR A 479 28.92 -2.69 35.24
C THR A 479 29.04 -3.31 33.85
N SER A 480 28.89 -2.50 32.79
CA SER A 480 29.11 -2.98 31.41
C SER A 480 30.57 -3.32 31.13
N GLN A 481 31.53 -2.52 31.59
CA GLN A 481 32.96 -2.82 31.42
C GLN A 481 33.37 -4.09 32.19
N GLU A 482 32.88 -4.25 33.41
CA GLU A 482 33.12 -5.46 34.22
C GLU A 482 32.48 -6.70 33.58
N ALA A 483 31.26 -6.59 33.05
CA ALA A 483 30.58 -7.67 32.33
C ALA A 483 31.34 -8.09 31.06
N ILE A 484 31.83 -7.13 30.26
CA ILE A 484 32.60 -7.40 29.05
C ILE A 484 33.94 -8.08 29.39
N ALA A 485 34.63 -7.59 30.43
CA ALA A 485 35.89 -8.17 30.88
C ALA A 485 35.69 -9.60 31.41
N ALA A 486 34.61 -9.86 32.15
CA ALA A 486 34.28 -11.19 32.65
C ALA A 486 33.81 -12.16 31.55
N ALA A 487 33.13 -11.64 30.53
CA ALA A 487 32.65 -12.46 29.41
C ALA A 487 33.77 -12.89 28.45
N MET A 488 34.88 -12.14 28.37
CA MET A 488 35.94 -12.40 27.40
C MET A 488 37.15 -13.11 28.02
N PRO A 489 37.59 -14.27 27.48
CA PRO A 489 37.05 -15.03 26.33
C PRO A 489 35.98 -16.07 26.72
N TYR A 490 34.96 -16.21 25.87
CA TYR A 490 33.98 -17.31 25.88
C TYR A 490 34.01 -18.06 24.54
N VAL A 491 33.47 -19.27 24.53
CA VAL A 491 33.30 -20.08 23.31
C VAL A 491 31.89 -20.66 23.23
N ILE A 492 31.41 -20.85 22.01
CA ILE A 492 30.23 -21.68 21.76
C ILE A 492 30.71 -23.13 21.60
N ALA A 493 30.22 -24.02 22.46
CA ALA A 493 30.61 -25.41 22.52
C ALA A 493 29.40 -26.34 22.41
N ALA A 494 29.66 -27.63 22.16
CA ALA A 494 28.64 -28.68 22.11
C ALA A 494 27.43 -28.33 21.23
N ARG A 495 27.67 -27.67 20.09
CA ARG A 495 26.64 -27.40 19.10
C ARG A 495 26.10 -28.71 18.54
N SER A 496 24.79 -28.78 18.40
CA SER A 496 24.07 -29.91 17.84
C SER A 496 22.74 -29.44 17.29
N ILE A 497 21.97 -30.37 16.71
CA ILE A 497 20.59 -30.09 16.29
C ILE A 497 19.64 -29.82 17.46
N ASP A 498 20.02 -30.21 18.68
CA ASP A 498 19.17 -30.12 19.88
C ASP A 498 19.50 -28.90 20.76
N GLY A 499 20.64 -28.25 20.53
CA GLY A 499 21.08 -27.13 21.36
C GLY A 499 22.57 -26.83 21.26
N PHE A 500 23.04 -25.95 22.13
CA PHE A 500 24.44 -25.57 22.29
C PHE A 500 24.75 -25.13 23.71
N SER A 501 26.02 -24.86 24.00
CA SER A 501 26.45 -24.29 25.28
C SER A 501 27.31 -23.05 25.06
N ILE A 502 27.13 -22.04 25.92
CA ILE A 502 28.05 -20.92 26.07
C ILE A 502 28.97 -21.26 27.24
N VAL A 503 30.28 -21.30 26.99
CA VAL A 503 31.29 -21.64 28.00
C VAL A 503 32.27 -20.48 28.18
N LEU A 504 32.37 -19.98 29.40
CA LEU A 504 33.30 -18.94 29.80
C LEU A 504 34.66 -19.55 30.16
N SER A 505 35.74 -18.81 29.95
CA SER A 505 37.07 -19.25 30.37
C SER A 505 37.27 -19.26 31.90
N GLN A 506 36.43 -18.54 32.64
CA GLN A 506 36.42 -18.47 34.10
C GLN A 506 34.97 -18.39 34.61
N PRO A 507 34.68 -18.84 35.85
CA PRO A 507 33.37 -18.64 36.45
C PRO A 507 32.97 -17.17 36.49
N ALA A 508 31.71 -16.88 36.16
CA ALA A 508 31.17 -15.53 36.11
C ALA A 508 31.20 -14.87 37.49
N THR A 509 31.69 -13.64 37.59
CA THR A 509 31.71 -12.88 38.85
C THR A 509 30.35 -12.29 39.22
N GLN A 510 29.45 -12.23 38.24
CA GLN A 510 28.06 -11.77 38.32
C GLN A 510 27.22 -12.53 37.28
N ASP A 511 25.90 -12.34 37.27
CA ASP A 511 25.06 -12.89 36.22
C ASP A 511 25.39 -12.24 34.87
N LEU A 512 25.65 -13.05 33.85
CA LEU A 512 26.01 -12.58 32.51
C LEU A 512 24.95 -13.04 31.51
N THR A 513 24.25 -12.09 30.90
CA THR A 513 23.24 -12.38 29.87
C THR A 513 23.86 -12.31 28.49
N PHE A 514 23.56 -13.30 27.67
CA PHE A 514 23.92 -13.37 26.26
C PHE A 514 22.67 -13.30 25.41
N SER A 515 22.67 -12.43 24.40
CA SER A 515 21.77 -12.59 23.26
C SER A 515 22.35 -13.62 22.32
N TRP A 516 21.49 -14.43 21.69
CA TRP A 516 21.93 -15.44 20.74
C TRP A 516 20.95 -15.61 19.59
N SER A 517 21.48 -16.10 18.46
CA SER A 517 20.71 -16.48 17.27
C SER A 517 21.28 -17.75 16.65
N ALA A 518 20.40 -18.63 16.17
CA ALA A 518 20.72 -19.91 15.54
C ALA A 518 20.13 -19.97 14.12
N LEU A 519 21.00 -20.17 13.12
CA LEU A 519 20.60 -20.27 11.71
C LEU A 519 21.13 -21.56 11.09
N ALA A 520 20.23 -22.47 10.71
CA ALA A 520 20.59 -23.66 9.94
C ALA A 520 20.81 -23.30 8.47
N VAL A 521 21.98 -23.68 7.95
CA VAL A 521 22.36 -23.43 6.56
C VAL A 521 22.46 -24.77 5.83
N ILE A 522 21.62 -24.95 4.82
CA ILE A 522 21.67 -26.15 3.98
C ILE A 522 22.94 -26.07 3.13
N GLY A 523 23.78 -27.10 3.23
CA GLY A 523 25.03 -27.17 2.45
C GLY A 523 26.11 -26.19 2.94
N ALA A 524 26.14 -25.86 4.23
CA ALA A 524 27.23 -25.08 4.80
C ALA A 524 28.59 -25.78 4.52
N GLU A 525 29.48 -25.10 3.79
CA GLU A 525 30.83 -25.58 3.57
C GLU A 525 31.75 -25.12 4.71
N GLU A 526 32.43 -26.08 5.35
CA GLU A 526 33.51 -25.78 6.27
C GLU A 526 34.80 -25.51 5.48
N LEU A 527 35.21 -24.24 5.42
CA LEU A 527 36.47 -23.86 4.81
C LEU A 527 37.62 -24.18 5.77
N VAL A 528 38.22 -25.35 5.59
CA VAL A 528 39.43 -25.74 6.32
C VAL A 528 40.64 -25.03 5.72
N VAL A 529 41.16 -24.01 6.40
CA VAL A 529 42.47 -23.45 6.08
C VAL A 529 43.53 -24.45 6.52
N LYS A 530 44.05 -25.24 5.58
CA LYS A 530 45.23 -26.08 5.82
C LYS A 530 46.41 -25.13 6.05
N GLY A 531 46.95 -25.13 7.27
CA GLY A 531 48.17 -24.39 7.58
C GLY A 531 49.25 -24.75 6.58
N GLY A 532 49.79 -23.74 5.89
CA GLY A 532 50.88 -23.96 4.94
C GLY A 532 52.05 -24.61 5.66
N ASP A 533 52.53 -25.72 5.11
CA ASP A 533 53.82 -26.30 5.49
C ASP A 533 54.88 -25.18 5.36
N LYS A 534 55.51 -24.84 6.49
CA LYS A 534 56.58 -23.85 6.57
C LYS A 534 57.85 -24.35 5.89
#